data_AF-A0A6J2T7Z9-F1
#
_entry.id   AF-A0A6J2T7Z9-F1
#
_cell.length_a   1.000
_cell.length_b   1.000
_cell.length_c   1.000
_cell.angle_alpha   90.00
_cell.angle_beta   90.00
_cell.angle_gamma   90.00
#
_symmetry.space_group_name_H-M   'P 1'
#
loop_
_entity.id
_entity.type
_entity.pdbx_description
1 polymer ?
#
loop_
_entity_poly.entity_id
_entity_poly.type
_entity_poly.pdbx_seq_one_letter_code
_entity_poly.pdbx_strand_id
1 'polypeptide(L)'
;MGHLSTTEHVCNTAPTPSTGEGSPSMLSRRSKLKDMSPELSNGQAANPAAVVTEQKEYEKHIPRNMINLEEYKRSFRGDNILGWKFNAPLKWDKVIQISLLHFICVGCLLTYPLHRLNWNTVLWSFFTGGVAGFGVTAGAHRYWTHRSYKANVVLRFILMICFCVSGQNTLYDWVRDHRVHHKYSETDADPHNANRGFFFSHVGWLMMLKHPEVLRRGRQIDMSDIMADPVVRFHQKYFVPLKIFLCFILPTVVPVYFWGEEWALSFIQQCIFRYVSSLNFTWSVNSAAHLWGSRPFDKRIMPSENIYVSIVAMGEGWHNYHHVFPWDYKAAELGQYSVNFTTMVLDAFHKLGWAWDMKQPSKELVLRTLQKYGDGTHKSQQGKEGVDGTSGAGTQMIGHIHYAEVPDPELEDEAESSSTESAKLDENENESERQKKATKKVAT
;
A
#
# COMPACT_ATOMS: atom_id res chain seq x y z
N MET A 1 -1.14 -29.88 39.65
CA MET A 1 -1.54 -29.89 41.07
C MET A 1 -2.82 -29.06 41.18
N GLY A 2 -3.80 -29.47 41.99
CA GLY A 2 -5.11 -28.84 42.00
C GLY A 2 -5.26 -27.70 43.01
N HIS A 3 -6.31 -26.89 42.84
CA HIS A 3 -6.83 -25.99 43.86
C HIS A 3 -8.37 -25.99 43.79
N LEU A 4 -9.01 -26.03 44.96
CA LEU A 4 -10.45 -25.85 45.18
C LEU A 4 -10.74 -24.33 45.33
N SER A 5 -11.98 -23.82 45.36
CA SER A 5 -13.29 -24.47 45.58
C SER A 5 -14.44 -23.75 44.85
N THR A 6 -15.65 -24.29 44.92
CA THR A 6 -16.88 -23.83 44.24
C THR A 6 -17.74 -22.84 45.05
N THR A 7 -18.70 -22.22 44.34
CA THR A 7 -19.78 -21.33 44.84
C THR A 7 -21.11 -22.06 45.08
N GLU A 8 -21.85 -21.72 46.13
CA GLU A 8 -23.32 -21.85 46.26
C GLU A 8 -23.83 -21.08 47.52
N HIS A 9 -25.09 -20.63 47.64
CA HIS A 9 -26.13 -20.39 46.63
C HIS A 9 -26.62 -18.92 46.71
N VAL A 10 -27.83 -18.43 47.06
CA VAL A 10 -29.19 -18.95 47.42
C VAL A 10 -30.22 -17.98 46.76
N CYS A 11 -31.50 -18.36 46.60
CA CYS A 11 -32.58 -17.52 46.03
C CYS A 11 -33.81 -17.46 46.95
N ASN A 12 -34.72 -16.48 46.79
CA ASN A 12 -36.12 -16.60 47.24
C ASN A 12 -37.10 -15.65 46.49
N THR A 13 -38.40 -15.95 46.58
CA THR A 13 -39.43 -15.55 45.59
C THR A 13 -40.58 -14.68 46.14
N ALA A 14 -41.29 -13.95 45.26
CA ALA A 14 -42.58 -13.30 45.51
C ALA A 14 -43.38 -13.08 44.19
N PRO A 15 -44.74 -12.93 44.21
CA PRO A 15 -45.60 -13.10 43.02
C PRO A 15 -46.23 -11.81 42.43
N THR A 16 -47.14 -12.00 41.47
CA THR A 16 -47.85 -11.03 40.59
C THR A 16 -49.33 -10.78 41.03
N PRO A 17 -50.24 -10.19 40.21
CA PRO A 17 -50.31 -8.80 39.72
C PRO A 17 -51.73 -8.13 39.91
N SER A 18 -51.90 -6.81 39.67
CA SER A 18 -53.20 -6.23 39.21
C SER A 18 -53.18 -4.74 38.79
N THR A 19 -53.94 -4.45 37.72
CA THR A 19 -54.74 -3.24 37.36
C THR A 19 -54.50 -1.84 37.93
N GLY A 20 -54.65 -0.80 37.08
CA GLY A 20 -55.33 0.46 37.48
C GLY A 20 -54.82 1.78 36.88
N GLU A 21 -55.58 2.33 35.92
CA GLU A 21 -55.88 3.76 35.60
C GLU A 21 -54.92 4.93 35.97
N GLY A 22 -54.89 5.98 35.11
CA GLY A 22 -54.37 7.30 35.53
C GLY A 22 -53.75 8.20 34.44
N SER A 23 -54.40 9.31 34.11
CA SER A 23 -53.90 10.44 33.29
C SER A 23 -54.80 11.67 33.52
N PRO A 24 -54.43 12.93 33.17
CA PRO A 24 -53.16 13.44 32.61
C PRO A 24 -52.66 14.76 33.29
N SER A 25 -51.67 15.43 32.67
CA SER A 25 -51.74 16.88 32.27
C SER A 25 -50.80 17.95 32.87
N MET A 26 -50.26 18.78 31.96
CA MET A 26 -50.18 20.27 31.96
C MET A 26 -49.15 21.11 32.79
N LEU A 27 -48.41 21.92 32.01
CA LEU A 27 -48.05 23.34 32.18
C LEU A 27 -47.01 23.83 33.23
N SER A 28 -45.81 24.12 32.70
CA SER A 28 -45.07 25.42 32.74
C SER A 28 -45.30 26.45 33.86
N ARG A 29 -44.21 27.10 34.30
CA ARG A 29 -44.24 28.44 34.92
C ARG A 29 -43.09 29.35 34.44
N ARG A 30 -43.36 30.65 34.26
CA ARG A 30 -42.46 31.67 33.67
C ARG A 30 -42.66 33.03 34.38
N SER A 31 -41.60 33.69 34.82
CA SER A 31 -41.63 34.98 35.58
C SER A 31 -40.18 35.39 35.93
N LYS A 32 -39.65 36.62 35.81
CA LYS A 32 -40.03 37.95 35.24
C LYS A 32 -38.72 38.58 34.67
N LEU A 33 -38.60 39.46 33.66
CA LEU A 33 -39.32 40.64 33.12
C LEU A 33 -38.85 42.02 33.66
N LYS A 34 -38.76 43.01 32.73
CA LYS A 34 -38.41 44.45 32.81
C LYS A 34 -36.95 44.87 32.52
N ASP A 35 -36.65 46.00 31.85
CA ASP A 35 -37.40 46.88 30.90
C ASP A 35 -36.43 47.92 30.23
N MET A 36 -36.90 48.63 29.17
CA MET A 36 -36.39 49.93 28.61
C MET A 36 -35.18 50.01 27.64
N SER A 37 -35.15 51.12 26.88
CA SER A 37 -34.21 51.62 25.84
C SER A 37 -34.39 53.18 25.77
N PRO A 38 -33.72 54.02 24.92
CA PRO A 38 -32.75 53.77 23.84
C PRO A 38 -31.54 54.78 23.75
N GLU A 39 -30.82 54.76 22.61
CA GLU A 39 -30.03 55.83 21.91
C GLU A 39 -28.70 56.47 22.43
N LEU A 40 -27.67 56.34 21.58
CA LEU A 40 -26.66 57.31 21.08
C LEU A 40 -25.90 58.32 22.00
N SER A 41 -24.56 58.18 22.09
CA SER A 41 -23.59 59.30 21.92
C SER A 41 -22.13 58.82 21.71
N ASN A 42 -21.24 59.74 21.31
CA ASN A 42 -19.85 59.54 20.83
C ASN A 42 -18.83 59.04 21.88
N GLY A 43 -17.77 58.36 21.39
CA GLY A 43 -16.50 58.16 22.11
C GLY A 43 -15.48 57.34 21.30
N GLN A 44 -14.34 57.94 20.91
CA GLN A 44 -13.29 57.25 20.14
C GLN A 44 -12.10 56.77 21.01
N ALA A 45 -11.49 55.67 20.55
CA ALA A 45 -10.11 55.25 20.79
C ALA A 45 -9.66 54.88 22.22
N ALA A 46 -9.65 53.56 22.50
CA ALA A 46 -8.50 52.89 23.10
C ALA A 46 -8.46 51.42 22.64
N ASN A 47 -7.28 50.92 22.28
CA ASN A 47 -7.06 49.51 21.91
C ASN A 47 -6.38 48.80 23.09
N PRO A 48 -6.71 47.53 23.38
CA PRO A 48 -5.63 46.56 23.52
C PRO A 48 -5.93 45.20 22.87
N ALA A 49 -4.88 44.52 22.44
CA ALA A 49 -4.98 43.21 21.81
C ALA A 49 -5.40 42.11 22.79
N ALA A 50 -6.54 41.47 22.51
CA ALA A 50 -6.90 40.15 23.01
C ALA A 50 -7.82 39.44 22.00
N VAL A 51 -7.81 38.10 21.98
CA VAL A 51 -8.57 37.22 21.06
C VAL A 51 -8.07 37.22 19.60
N VAL A 52 -6.77 37.00 19.41
CA VAL A 52 -6.29 36.18 18.27
C VAL A 52 -5.77 34.86 18.84
N THR A 53 -6.70 33.98 19.19
CA THR A 53 -6.38 32.60 19.58
C THR A 53 -6.47 31.73 18.33
N GLU A 54 -5.47 31.85 17.44
CA GLU A 54 -5.27 30.87 16.37
C GLU A 54 -5.00 29.50 17.02
N GLN A 55 -6.03 28.67 17.08
CA GLN A 55 -5.85 27.23 17.22
C GLN A 55 -5.08 26.77 15.99
N LYS A 56 -3.77 26.55 16.15
CA LYS A 56 -2.88 26.07 15.08
C LYS A 56 -3.56 24.93 14.33
N GLU A 57 -3.93 25.17 13.08
CA GLU A 57 -4.61 24.17 12.29
C GLU A 57 -3.63 23.03 12.00
N TYR A 58 -3.81 21.92 12.71
CA TYR A 58 -3.17 20.66 12.37
C TYR A 58 -3.45 20.37 10.90
N GLU A 59 -2.41 20.13 10.09
CA GLU A 59 -2.52 19.88 8.65
C GLU A 59 -3.61 18.84 8.38
N LYS A 60 -4.80 19.31 8.01
CA LYS A 60 -5.88 18.43 7.57
C LYS A 60 -5.38 17.80 6.28
N HIS A 61 -5.20 16.48 6.31
CA HIS A 61 -5.24 15.69 5.10
C HIS A 61 -6.58 15.97 4.42
N ILE A 62 -6.59 16.89 3.45
CA ILE A 62 -7.75 17.10 2.57
C ILE A 62 -7.85 15.82 1.74
N PRO A 63 -8.87 14.96 1.97
CA PRO A 63 -9.01 13.75 1.19
C PRO A 63 -9.15 14.15 -0.27
N ARG A 64 -8.40 13.49 -1.17
CA ARG A 64 -8.15 13.97 -2.54
C ARG A 64 -9.42 14.10 -3.43
N ASN A 65 -10.56 13.60 -2.96
CA ASN A 65 -11.89 13.82 -3.56
C ASN A 65 -12.41 15.25 -3.37
N MET A 66 -12.02 15.97 -2.31
CA MET A 66 -12.42 17.38 -2.07
C MET A 66 -11.53 18.41 -2.79
N ILE A 67 -10.49 17.99 -3.52
CA ILE A 67 -9.71 18.89 -4.37
C ILE A 67 -10.59 19.34 -5.55
N ASN A 68 -10.69 20.64 -5.79
CA ASN A 68 -11.32 21.18 -7.00
C ASN A 68 -10.45 20.82 -8.22
N LEU A 69 -10.93 19.91 -9.08
CA LEU A 69 -10.12 19.36 -10.18
C LEU A 69 -9.86 20.39 -11.28
N GLU A 70 -10.79 21.29 -11.55
CA GLU A 70 -10.62 22.33 -12.59
C GLU A 70 -9.67 23.44 -12.14
N GLU A 71 -9.71 23.81 -10.86
CA GLU A 71 -8.71 24.68 -10.25
C GLU A 71 -7.33 24.01 -10.19
N TYR A 72 -7.28 22.72 -9.83
CA TYR A 72 -6.05 21.92 -9.88
C TYR A 72 -5.43 21.94 -11.29
N LYS A 73 -6.21 21.61 -12.34
CA LYS A 73 -5.77 21.71 -13.75
C LYS A 73 -5.25 23.11 -14.10
N ARG A 74 -5.97 24.18 -13.72
CA ARG A 74 -5.57 25.59 -14.00
C ARG A 74 -4.25 25.99 -13.32
N SER A 75 -3.99 25.43 -12.14
CA SER A 75 -2.76 25.60 -11.35
C SER A 75 -1.61 24.67 -11.78
N PHE A 76 -1.89 23.59 -12.52
CA PHE A 76 -0.91 22.59 -12.94
C PHE A 76 -0.05 23.10 -14.10
N ARG A 77 0.89 24.00 -13.78
CA ARG A 77 1.82 24.62 -14.72
C ARG A 77 3.24 24.34 -14.25
N GLY A 78 3.95 23.50 -14.99
CA GLY A 78 5.28 23.05 -14.58
C GLY A 78 6.33 24.16 -14.53
N ASP A 79 7.33 23.97 -13.67
CA ASP A 79 8.32 24.99 -13.34
C ASP A 79 9.41 25.13 -14.41
N ASN A 80 10.08 26.30 -14.44
CA ASN A 80 11.31 26.52 -15.20
C ASN A 80 12.43 26.92 -14.23
N ILE A 81 13.39 26.02 -14.01
CA ILE A 81 14.43 26.14 -12.98
C ILE A 81 15.80 26.05 -13.66
N LEU A 82 16.59 27.12 -13.58
CA LEU A 82 17.93 27.19 -14.17
C LEU A 82 17.96 26.80 -15.68
N GLY A 83 16.88 27.11 -16.41
CA GLY A 83 16.69 26.76 -17.83
C GLY A 83 16.03 25.40 -18.09
N TRP A 84 15.92 24.54 -17.07
CA TRP A 84 15.24 23.24 -17.16
C TRP A 84 13.73 23.43 -17.02
N LYS A 85 12.98 23.07 -18.06
CA LYS A 85 11.51 23.06 -18.06
C LYS A 85 11.00 21.72 -17.54
N PHE A 86 10.19 21.76 -16.50
CA PHE A 86 9.44 20.63 -15.97
C PHE A 86 7.99 20.72 -16.47
N ASN A 87 7.36 19.58 -16.75
CA ASN A 87 5.95 19.53 -17.18
C ASN A 87 4.94 19.53 -16.02
N ALA A 88 5.43 19.40 -14.78
CA ALA A 88 4.62 19.34 -13.56
C ALA A 88 5.25 20.23 -12.47
N PRO A 89 4.46 20.91 -11.61
CA PRO A 89 4.99 21.72 -10.52
C PRO A 89 5.76 20.88 -9.48
N LEU A 90 6.89 21.37 -9.01
CA LEU A 90 7.75 20.71 -8.04
C LEU A 90 7.27 20.94 -6.60
N LYS A 91 7.33 19.88 -5.78
CA LYS A 91 7.11 19.93 -4.34
C LYS A 91 8.45 20.20 -3.66
N TRP A 92 8.83 21.47 -3.54
CA TRP A 92 10.14 21.85 -3.02
C TRP A 92 10.45 21.30 -1.63
N ASP A 93 9.45 21.17 -0.76
CA ASP A 93 9.56 20.51 0.53
C ASP A 93 9.99 19.03 0.39
N LYS A 94 9.42 18.29 -0.56
CA LYS A 94 9.76 16.87 -0.83
C LYS A 94 11.05 16.72 -1.61
N VAL A 95 11.36 17.62 -2.56
CA VAL A 95 12.67 17.71 -3.22
C VAL A 95 13.76 17.85 -2.15
N ILE A 96 13.64 18.83 -1.25
CA ILE A 96 14.62 19.09 -0.19
C ILE A 96 14.68 17.92 0.81
N GLN A 97 13.54 17.46 1.34
CA GLN A 97 13.50 16.36 2.33
C GLN A 97 14.13 15.07 1.81
N ILE A 98 13.78 14.65 0.58
CA ILE A 98 14.30 13.40 -0.01
C ILE A 98 15.78 13.56 -0.37
N SER A 99 16.18 14.67 -0.99
CA SER A 99 17.58 14.90 -1.38
C SER A 99 18.49 14.98 -0.16
N LEU A 100 18.11 15.75 0.88
CA LEU A 100 18.87 15.88 2.11
C LEU A 100 19.03 14.52 2.83
N LEU A 101 17.96 13.71 2.90
CA LEU A 101 18.03 12.36 3.48
C LEU A 101 19.04 11.46 2.75
N HIS A 102 19.09 11.53 1.41
CA HIS A 102 20.04 10.72 0.63
C HIS A 102 21.47 11.26 0.70
N PHE A 103 21.67 12.59 0.70
CA PHE A 103 22.99 13.18 0.90
C PHE A 103 23.55 12.91 2.31
N ILE A 104 22.70 12.96 3.35
CA ILE A 104 23.07 12.51 4.70
C ILE A 104 23.41 11.02 4.69
N CYS A 105 22.64 10.18 4.00
CA CYS A 105 22.95 8.75 3.87
C CYS A 105 24.32 8.48 3.22
N VAL A 106 24.66 9.19 2.15
CA VAL A 106 25.99 9.09 1.50
C VAL A 106 27.08 9.63 2.43
N GLY A 107 26.87 10.77 3.08
CA GLY A 107 27.83 11.34 4.04
C GLY A 107 28.10 10.40 5.22
N CYS A 108 27.05 9.84 5.83
CA CYS A 108 27.15 8.83 6.87
C CYS A 108 27.84 7.55 6.39
N LEU A 109 27.56 7.09 5.16
CA LEU A 109 28.20 5.88 4.60
C LEU A 109 29.71 6.07 4.40
N LEU A 110 30.13 7.24 3.92
CA LEU A 110 31.55 7.58 3.71
C LEU A 110 32.31 7.87 5.01
N THR A 111 31.61 8.17 6.11
CA THR A 111 32.21 8.52 7.42
C THR A 111 31.94 7.51 8.53
N TYR A 112 31.26 6.39 8.23
CA TYR A 112 30.86 5.44 9.26
C TYR A 112 32.08 4.79 9.93
N PRO A 113 32.19 4.80 11.27
CA PRO A 113 33.32 4.20 11.95
C PRO A 113 33.18 2.67 11.95
N LEU A 114 33.59 2.01 10.86
CA LEU A 114 33.46 0.55 10.66
C LEU A 114 34.11 -0.28 11.78
N HIS A 115 35.14 0.23 12.45
CA HIS A 115 35.76 -0.39 13.63
C HIS A 115 34.85 -0.39 14.89
N ARG A 116 33.71 0.32 14.85
CA ARG A 116 32.66 0.35 15.88
C ARG A 116 31.37 -0.35 15.42
N LEU A 117 31.40 -1.07 14.30
CA LEU A 117 30.22 -1.75 13.74
C LEU A 117 29.73 -2.87 14.67
N ASN A 118 28.58 -2.68 15.29
CA ASN A 118 27.94 -3.71 16.12
C ASN A 118 27.03 -4.62 15.26
N TRP A 119 27.38 -5.91 15.17
CA TRP A 119 26.61 -6.89 14.39
C TRP A 119 25.18 -7.07 14.89
N ASN A 120 24.89 -6.86 16.18
CA ASN A 120 23.51 -6.92 16.69
C ASN A 120 22.67 -5.78 16.11
N THR A 121 23.23 -4.57 16.01
CA THR A 121 22.57 -3.39 15.41
C THR A 121 22.34 -3.57 13.90
N VAL A 122 23.30 -4.20 13.20
CA VAL A 122 23.18 -4.56 11.78
C VAL A 122 22.08 -5.61 11.56
N LEU A 123 22.09 -6.71 12.33
CA LEU A 123 21.07 -7.75 12.25
C LEU A 123 19.68 -7.21 12.61
N TRP A 124 19.59 -6.30 13.59
CA TRP A 124 18.36 -5.59 13.93
C TRP A 124 17.84 -4.71 12.79
N SER A 125 18.71 -4.09 11.99
CA SER A 125 18.30 -3.40 10.75
C SER A 125 17.76 -4.34 9.68
N PHE A 126 18.40 -5.50 9.48
CA PHE A 126 17.87 -6.50 8.55
C PHE A 126 16.52 -7.05 9.02
N PHE A 127 16.37 -7.30 10.32
CA PHE A 127 15.10 -7.72 10.92
C PHE A 127 14.00 -6.64 10.77
N THR A 128 14.25 -5.41 11.21
CA THR A 128 13.27 -4.31 11.12
C THR A 128 13.00 -3.87 9.67
N GLY A 129 13.97 -4.03 8.77
CA GLY A 129 13.79 -3.89 7.31
C GLY A 129 12.90 -5.00 6.73
N GLY A 130 13.09 -6.26 7.13
CA GLY A 130 12.22 -7.37 6.76
C GLY A 130 10.79 -7.23 7.30
N VAL A 131 10.64 -6.74 8.53
CA VAL A 131 9.33 -6.39 9.13
C VAL A 131 8.65 -5.26 8.34
N ALA A 132 9.39 -4.22 7.97
CA ALA A 132 8.89 -3.14 7.11
C ALA A 132 8.44 -3.66 5.74
N GLY A 133 9.28 -4.45 5.06
CA GLY A 133 8.97 -5.04 3.76
C GLY A 133 7.73 -5.93 3.82
N PHE A 134 7.65 -6.86 4.76
CA PHE A 134 6.47 -7.72 4.97
C PHE A 134 5.17 -6.91 5.17
N GLY A 135 5.24 -5.78 5.88
CA GLY A 135 4.09 -4.87 6.03
C GLY A 135 3.62 -4.22 4.73
N VAL A 136 4.54 -3.93 3.81
CA VAL A 136 4.22 -3.43 2.46
C VAL A 136 3.67 -4.59 1.62
N THR A 137 4.38 -5.71 1.53
CA THR A 137 4.12 -6.80 0.59
C THR A 137 2.91 -7.65 0.98
N ALA A 138 2.92 -8.28 2.17
CA ALA A 138 1.78 -9.06 2.65
C ALA A 138 0.59 -8.17 3.03
N GLY A 139 0.87 -6.96 3.54
CA GLY A 139 -0.14 -6.02 4.02
C GLY A 139 -0.70 -5.11 2.92
N ALA A 140 -0.07 -3.96 2.71
CA ALA A 140 -0.61 -2.89 1.86
C ALA A 140 -0.89 -3.34 0.41
N HIS A 141 -0.01 -4.18 -0.13
CA HIS A 141 -0.07 -4.74 -1.47
C HIS A 141 -1.04 -5.92 -1.55
N ARG A 142 -0.62 -7.13 -1.15
CA ARG A 142 -1.38 -8.37 -1.37
C ARG A 142 -2.74 -8.37 -0.64
N TYR A 143 -2.78 -8.01 0.66
CA TYR A 143 -4.04 -8.00 1.41
C TYR A 143 -4.95 -6.82 1.05
N TRP A 144 -4.55 -5.59 1.36
CA TRP A 144 -5.45 -4.44 1.23
C TRP A 144 -5.63 -3.98 -0.21
N THR A 145 -4.59 -3.93 -1.05
CA THR A 145 -4.79 -3.52 -2.45
C THR A 145 -5.53 -4.58 -3.25
N HIS A 146 -4.98 -5.81 -3.28
CA HIS A 146 -5.41 -6.84 -4.23
C HIS A 146 -6.48 -7.81 -3.70
N ARG A 147 -6.79 -7.79 -2.39
CA ARG A 147 -7.78 -8.70 -1.77
C ARG A 147 -7.48 -10.18 -2.11
N SER A 148 -6.20 -10.55 -2.16
CA SER A 148 -5.73 -11.88 -2.63
C SER A 148 -5.84 -12.99 -1.59
N TYR A 149 -6.06 -12.64 -0.32
CA TYR A 149 -6.40 -13.56 0.76
C TYR A 149 -7.28 -12.87 1.81
N LYS A 150 -7.90 -13.66 2.70
CA LYS A 150 -8.67 -13.21 3.86
C LYS A 150 -7.85 -13.41 5.14
N ALA A 151 -7.98 -12.51 6.10
CA ALA A 151 -7.17 -12.47 7.32
C ALA A 151 -8.00 -12.12 8.56
N ASN A 152 -7.65 -12.71 9.70
CA ASN A 152 -8.29 -12.40 10.97
C ASN A 152 -7.84 -11.02 11.49
N VAL A 153 -8.54 -10.49 12.50
CA VAL A 153 -8.25 -9.15 13.04
C VAL A 153 -6.84 -9.04 13.64
N VAL A 154 -6.30 -10.12 14.21
CA VAL A 154 -4.96 -10.16 14.81
C VAL A 154 -3.88 -10.00 13.72
N LEU A 155 -3.97 -10.79 12.65
CA LEU A 155 -3.05 -10.69 11.51
C LEU A 155 -3.15 -9.31 10.83
N ARG A 156 -4.35 -8.75 10.69
CA ARG A 156 -4.53 -7.38 10.17
C ARG A 156 -3.86 -6.31 11.03
N PHE A 157 -3.94 -6.42 12.36
CA PHE A 157 -3.19 -5.52 13.25
C PHE A 157 -1.68 -5.70 13.13
N ILE A 158 -1.18 -6.94 13.00
CA ILE A 158 0.25 -7.22 12.76
C ILE A 158 0.72 -6.59 11.45
N LEU A 159 0.02 -6.85 10.34
CA LEU A 159 0.34 -6.27 9.02
C LEU A 159 0.33 -4.74 9.03
N MET A 160 -0.59 -4.13 9.78
CA MET A 160 -0.65 -2.67 9.96
C MET A 160 0.55 -2.13 10.75
N ILE A 161 0.94 -2.79 11.84
CA ILE A 161 2.14 -2.45 12.63
C ILE A 161 3.40 -2.59 11.76
N CYS A 162 3.55 -3.72 11.05
CA CYS A 162 4.63 -3.94 10.08
C CYS A 162 4.69 -2.82 9.03
N PHE A 163 3.53 -2.42 8.48
CA PHE A 163 3.47 -1.33 7.50
C PHE A 163 3.91 0.01 8.10
N CYS A 164 3.60 0.31 9.36
CA CYS A 164 4.13 1.51 10.03
C CYS A 164 5.67 1.51 10.14
N VAL A 165 6.33 0.36 10.32
CA VAL A 165 7.81 0.25 10.36
C VAL A 165 8.46 0.58 9.01
N SER A 166 7.70 0.50 7.90
CA SER A 166 8.16 0.93 6.57
C SER A 166 8.28 2.45 6.40
N GLY A 167 7.59 3.23 7.25
CA GLY A 167 7.62 4.69 7.19
C GLY A 167 7.07 5.31 5.91
N GLN A 168 6.26 4.59 5.12
CA GLN A 168 5.69 5.10 3.87
C GLN A 168 4.50 6.08 4.10
N ASN A 169 3.64 6.26 3.10
CA ASN A 169 2.45 7.12 3.17
C ASN A 169 1.33 6.48 4.01
N THR A 170 0.16 7.12 4.11
CA THR A 170 -0.99 6.48 4.75
C THR A 170 -1.36 5.20 4.00
N LEU A 171 -1.82 4.17 4.70
CA LEU A 171 -2.23 2.89 4.11
C LEU A 171 -3.34 3.07 3.05
N TYR A 172 -4.26 4.00 3.30
CA TYR A 172 -5.29 4.41 2.33
C TYR A 172 -4.71 5.07 1.08
N ASP A 173 -3.74 5.99 1.24
CA ASP A 173 -3.08 6.62 0.09
C ASP A 173 -2.26 5.63 -0.73
N TRP A 174 -1.58 4.69 -0.06
CA TRP A 174 -0.82 3.62 -0.68
C TRP A 174 -1.74 2.73 -1.52
N VAL A 175 -2.80 2.19 -0.91
CA VAL A 175 -3.75 1.30 -1.57
C VAL A 175 -4.46 1.98 -2.74
N ARG A 176 -4.95 3.22 -2.57
CA ARG A 176 -5.59 3.93 -3.68
C ARG A 176 -4.61 4.18 -4.81
N ASP A 177 -3.41 4.68 -4.51
CA ASP A 177 -2.43 5.00 -5.56
C ASP A 177 -1.97 3.71 -6.28
N HIS A 178 -1.82 2.57 -5.58
CA HIS A 178 -1.48 1.29 -6.21
C HIS A 178 -2.65 0.67 -7.00
N ARG A 179 -3.92 0.84 -6.57
CA ARG A 179 -5.11 0.48 -7.37
C ARG A 179 -5.21 1.31 -8.65
N VAL A 180 -4.86 2.61 -8.61
CA VAL A 180 -4.79 3.44 -9.84
C VAL A 180 -3.67 2.95 -10.75
N HIS A 181 -2.48 2.66 -10.21
CA HIS A 181 -1.34 2.13 -10.96
C HIS A 181 -1.73 0.86 -11.74
N HIS A 182 -2.33 -0.16 -11.10
CA HIS A 182 -2.76 -1.37 -11.82
C HIS A 182 -3.85 -1.15 -12.87
N LYS A 183 -4.86 -0.28 -12.62
CA LYS A 183 -5.94 -0.04 -13.61
C LYS A 183 -5.49 0.84 -14.79
N TYR A 184 -4.43 1.61 -14.64
CA TYR A 184 -4.00 2.61 -15.65
C TYR A 184 -2.47 2.67 -15.84
N SER A 185 -1.76 1.55 -15.67
CA SER A 185 -0.31 1.43 -15.73
C SER A 185 0.25 2.05 -17.02
N GLU A 186 1.46 2.62 -16.96
CA GLU A 186 2.14 3.26 -18.10
C GLU A 186 1.45 4.50 -18.72
N THR A 187 0.26 4.89 -18.25
CA THR A 187 -0.47 6.09 -18.70
C THR A 187 -0.22 7.32 -17.82
N ASP A 188 -0.68 8.48 -18.26
CA ASP A 188 -0.67 9.72 -17.46
C ASP A 188 -1.63 9.71 -16.25
N ALA A 189 -2.40 8.64 -16.04
CA ALA A 189 -3.13 8.37 -14.80
C ALA A 189 -2.34 7.53 -13.79
N ASP A 190 -1.25 6.85 -14.20
CA ASP A 190 -0.37 6.11 -13.29
C ASP A 190 0.42 7.08 -12.38
N PRO A 191 0.32 6.95 -11.04
CA PRO A 191 1.14 7.69 -10.09
C PRO A 191 2.65 7.72 -10.36
N HIS A 192 3.22 6.67 -10.95
CA HIS A 192 4.66 6.48 -11.15
C HIS A 192 5.01 5.93 -12.54
N ASN A 193 4.20 6.28 -13.54
CA ASN A 193 4.35 5.94 -14.96
C ASN A 193 5.80 5.69 -15.44
N ALA A 194 6.13 4.45 -15.77
CA ALA A 194 7.47 4.06 -16.21
C ALA A 194 7.91 4.63 -17.57
N ASN A 195 6.98 5.00 -18.46
CA ASN A 195 7.30 5.68 -19.73
C ASN A 195 7.99 7.05 -19.51
N ARG A 196 7.85 7.64 -18.32
CA ARG A 196 8.54 8.88 -17.93
C ARG A 196 9.97 8.66 -17.44
N GLY A 197 10.49 7.43 -17.55
CA GLY A 197 11.87 7.04 -17.29
C GLY A 197 12.18 6.74 -15.83
N PHE A 198 13.27 5.99 -15.62
CA PHE A 198 13.68 5.41 -14.33
C PHE A 198 13.62 6.41 -13.16
N PHE A 199 14.18 7.62 -13.31
CA PHE A 199 14.21 8.59 -12.21
C PHE A 199 12.81 9.02 -11.76
N PHE A 200 11.87 9.19 -12.70
CA PHE A 200 10.50 9.57 -12.36
C PHE A 200 9.79 8.43 -11.62
N SER A 201 9.78 7.22 -12.17
CA SER A 201 9.08 6.07 -11.60
C SER A 201 9.66 5.62 -10.26
N HIS A 202 10.98 5.78 -10.07
CA HIS A 202 11.65 5.48 -8.80
C HIS A 202 11.25 6.50 -7.71
N VAL A 203 11.60 7.79 -7.91
CA VAL A 203 11.51 8.80 -6.84
C VAL A 203 10.95 10.15 -7.28
N GLY A 204 11.13 10.54 -8.54
CA GLY A 204 10.70 11.85 -9.06
C GLY A 204 9.19 12.08 -8.93
N TRP A 205 8.37 11.03 -8.97
CA TRP A 205 6.92 11.12 -8.74
C TRP A 205 6.52 11.61 -7.34
N LEU A 206 7.37 11.40 -6.33
CA LEU A 206 7.18 11.93 -4.98
C LEU A 206 7.51 13.44 -4.91
N MET A 207 8.46 13.88 -5.73
CA MET A 207 9.04 15.23 -5.77
C MET A 207 8.22 16.27 -6.55
N MET A 208 7.15 15.88 -7.24
CA MET A 208 6.30 16.79 -8.02
C MET A 208 4.80 16.56 -7.77
N LEU A 209 3.95 17.52 -8.13
CA LEU A 209 2.50 17.31 -8.16
C LEU A 209 2.15 16.15 -9.11
N LYS A 210 1.13 15.38 -8.74
CA LYS A 210 0.62 14.28 -9.56
C LYS A 210 -0.10 14.87 -10.78
N HIS A 211 0.04 14.24 -11.94
CA HIS A 211 -0.68 14.64 -13.13
C HIS A 211 -2.21 14.62 -12.87
N PRO A 212 -3.02 15.57 -13.39
CA PRO A 212 -4.45 15.66 -13.06
C PRO A 212 -5.25 14.38 -13.31
N GLU A 213 -4.85 13.56 -14.27
CA GLU A 213 -5.51 12.27 -14.54
C GLU A 213 -5.36 11.25 -13.41
N VAL A 214 -4.24 11.29 -12.67
CA VAL A 214 -4.06 10.51 -11.43
C VAL A 214 -5.12 10.90 -10.38
N LEU A 215 -5.53 12.17 -10.35
CA LEU A 215 -6.58 12.68 -9.47
C LEU A 215 -7.98 12.41 -10.01
N ARG A 216 -8.18 12.39 -11.35
CA ARG A 216 -9.46 12.07 -12.00
C ARG A 216 -9.78 10.58 -11.85
N ARG A 217 -8.92 9.71 -12.39
CA ARG A 217 -9.06 8.25 -12.29
C ARG A 217 -8.99 7.76 -10.85
N GLY A 218 -8.19 8.41 -10.00
CA GLY A 218 -8.13 8.14 -8.56
C GLY A 218 -9.42 8.40 -7.76
N ARG A 219 -10.45 9.03 -8.37
CA ARG A 219 -11.81 9.13 -7.80
C ARG A 219 -12.75 8.01 -8.26
N GLN A 220 -12.39 7.31 -9.33
CA GLN A 220 -13.15 6.19 -9.91
C GLN A 220 -12.77 4.83 -9.28
N ILE A 221 -11.72 4.79 -8.45
CA ILE A 221 -11.31 3.60 -7.71
C ILE A 221 -12.19 3.40 -6.47
N ASP A 222 -12.83 2.23 -6.37
CA ASP A 222 -13.47 1.77 -5.13
C ASP A 222 -12.46 1.69 -3.99
N MET A 223 -12.82 2.31 -2.86
CA MET A 223 -12.08 2.30 -1.59
C MET A 223 -13.01 2.00 -0.40
N SER A 224 -14.24 1.53 -0.65
CA SER A 224 -15.27 1.29 0.36
C SER A 224 -14.85 0.22 1.38
N ASP A 225 -14.17 -0.84 0.92
CA ASP A 225 -13.57 -1.88 1.76
C ASP A 225 -12.50 -1.34 2.71
N ILE A 226 -11.65 -0.45 2.21
CA ILE A 226 -10.56 0.18 2.98
C ILE A 226 -11.13 1.13 4.03
N MET A 227 -12.23 1.82 3.74
CA MET A 227 -12.93 2.68 4.69
C MET A 227 -13.80 1.88 5.67
N ALA A 228 -14.29 0.70 5.29
CA ALA A 228 -15.00 -0.20 6.20
C ALA A 228 -14.05 -0.82 7.24
N ASP A 229 -12.81 -1.15 6.87
CA ASP A 229 -11.83 -1.80 7.75
C ASP A 229 -11.53 -0.94 9.01
N PRO A 230 -11.88 -1.41 10.24
CA PRO A 230 -11.59 -0.69 11.47
C PRO A 230 -10.09 -0.59 11.78
N VAL A 231 -9.26 -1.51 11.29
CA VAL A 231 -7.79 -1.48 11.47
C VAL A 231 -7.19 -0.38 10.60
N VAL A 232 -7.68 -0.20 9.36
CA VAL A 232 -7.25 0.91 8.50
C VAL A 232 -7.73 2.25 9.04
N ARG A 233 -8.98 2.35 9.53
CA ARG A 233 -9.48 3.57 10.18
C ARG A 233 -8.69 3.93 11.45
N PHE A 234 -8.30 2.94 12.26
CA PHE A 234 -7.39 3.14 13.38
C PHE A 234 -6.03 3.66 12.90
N HIS A 235 -5.43 3.01 11.91
CA HIS A 235 -4.17 3.45 11.29
C HIS A 235 -4.25 4.89 10.77
N GLN A 236 -5.30 5.25 10.02
CA GLN A 236 -5.50 6.63 9.53
C GLN A 236 -5.55 7.64 10.68
N LYS A 237 -6.32 7.36 11.74
CA LYS A 237 -6.48 8.26 12.90
C LYS A 237 -5.17 8.47 13.68
N TYR A 238 -4.32 7.46 13.76
CA TYR A 238 -3.09 7.48 14.55
C TYR A 238 -1.80 7.40 13.71
N PHE A 239 -1.88 7.70 12.39
CA PHE A 239 -0.80 7.48 11.43
C PHE A 239 0.52 8.12 11.84
N VAL A 240 0.50 9.41 12.18
CA VAL A 240 1.72 10.17 12.53
C VAL A 240 2.40 9.59 13.78
N PRO A 241 1.75 9.46 14.95
CA PRO A 241 2.41 8.88 16.12
C PRO A 241 2.83 7.41 15.92
N LEU A 242 2.02 6.58 15.23
CA LEU A 242 2.40 5.20 14.91
C LEU A 242 3.65 5.14 14.02
N LYS A 243 3.71 5.95 12.96
CA LYS A 243 4.85 6.04 12.05
C LYS A 243 6.11 6.53 12.78
N ILE A 244 6.02 7.61 13.54
CA ILE A 244 7.17 8.18 14.26
C ILE A 244 7.71 7.18 15.30
N PHE A 245 6.82 6.52 16.05
CA PHE A 245 7.21 5.53 17.04
C PHE A 245 7.80 4.26 16.39
N LEU A 246 7.10 3.64 15.43
CA LEU A 246 7.46 2.31 14.91
C LEU A 246 8.55 2.34 13.82
N CYS A 247 8.69 3.43 13.05
CA CYS A 247 9.71 3.53 12.00
C CYS A 247 11.05 4.09 12.51
N PHE A 248 11.05 4.92 13.56
CA PHE A 248 12.24 5.67 13.96
C PHE A 248 12.60 5.50 15.44
N ILE A 249 11.69 5.81 16.36
CA ILE A 249 11.99 5.78 17.80
C ILE A 249 12.27 4.35 18.28
N LEU A 250 11.31 3.43 18.14
CA LEU A 250 11.45 2.06 18.65
C LEU A 250 12.63 1.31 18.00
N PRO A 251 12.85 1.36 16.67
CA PRO A 251 14.05 0.79 16.06
C PRO A 251 15.35 1.34 16.63
N THR A 252 15.46 2.64 16.90
CA THR A 252 16.68 3.28 17.45
C THR A 252 16.87 3.02 18.94
N VAL A 253 15.79 2.93 19.72
CA VAL A 253 15.84 2.71 21.18
C VAL A 253 16.29 1.30 21.53
N VAL A 254 15.86 0.27 20.78
CA VAL A 254 16.18 -1.13 21.10
C VAL A 254 17.70 -1.41 21.15
N PRO A 255 18.53 -1.05 20.14
CA PRO A 255 19.97 -1.27 20.20
C PRO A 255 20.67 -0.63 21.41
N VAL A 256 20.25 0.58 21.78
CA VAL A 256 20.85 1.35 22.87
C VAL A 256 20.61 0.65 24.21
N TYR A 257 19.38 0.22 24.48
CA TYR A 257 19.01 -0.35 25.79
C TYR A 257 19.23 -1.87 25.91
N PHE A 258 19.20 -2.63 24.80
CA PHE A 258 19.34 -4.09 24.85
C PHE A 258 20.77 -4.59 24.62
N TRP A 259 21.64 -3.83 23.95
CA TRP A 259 23.04 -4.20 23.77
C TRP A 259 24.03 -3.02 23.76
N GLY A 260 23.66 -1.88 24.36
CA GLY A 260 24.59 -0.78 24.65
C GLY A 260 25.10 -0.02 23.44
N GLU A 261 24.37 -0.02 22.32
CA GLU A 261 24.74 0.74 21.12
C GLU A 261 24.75 2.26 21.39
N GLU A 262 25.65 3.00 20.74
CA GLU A 262 25.65 4.45 20.83
C GLU A 262 24.42 5.05 20.11
N TRP A 263 23.74 6.01 20.74
CA TRP A 263 22.58 6.71 20.16
C TRP A 263 22.79 7.18 18.71
N ALA A 264 23.97 7.73 18.38
CA ALA A 264 24.26 8.20 17.03
C ALA A 264 24.41 7.04 16.03
N LEU A 265 25.12 5.97 16.40
CA LEU A 265 25.29 4.79 15.53
C LEU A 265 23.97 4.05 15.33
N SER A 266 23.19 3.88 16.39
CA SER A 266 21.82 3.34 16.31
C SER A 266 20.93 4.20 15.40
N PHE A 267 20.93 5.53 15.56
CA PHE A 267 20.15 6.43 14.71
C PHE A 267 20.57 6.36 13.24
N ILE A 268 21.87 6.39 12.94
CA ILE A 268 22.39 6.27 11.58
C ILE A 268 21.98 4.93 10.97
N GLN A 269 22.15 3.83 11.69
CA GLN A 269 21.84 2.50 11.16
C GLN A 269 20.32 2.32 10.92
N GLN A 270 19.45 2.76 11.84
CA GLN A 270 18.00 2.49 11.77
C GLN A 270 17.17 3.57 11.06
N CYS A 271 17.53 4.84 11.20
CA CYS A 271 16.78 5.98 10.64
C CYS A 271 17.36 6.50 9.32
N ILE A 272 18.66 6.28 9.07
CA ILE A 272 19.30 6.65 7.80
C ILE A 272 19.46 5.41 6.92
N PHE A 273 20.40 4.51 7.21
CA PHE A 273 20.72 3.38 6.32
C PHE A 273 19.52 2.45 6.06
N ARG A 274 18.95 1.83 7.11
CA ARG A 274 17.79 0.92 6.97
C ARG A 274 16.63 1.57 6.23
N TYR A 275 16.27 2.81 6.60
CA TYR A 275 15.12 3.50 6.04
C TYR A 275 15.34 3.89 4.57
N VAL A 276 16.50 4.46 4.22
CA VAL A 276 16.86 4.80 2.84
C VAL A 276 16.93 3.55 1.96
N SER A 277 17.55 2.46 2.41
CA SER A 277 17.53 1.18 1.69
C SER A 277 16.10 0.66 1.51
N SER A 278 15.26 0.65 2.55
CA SER A 278 13.86 0.18 2.47
C SER A 278 13.02 0.98 1.46
N LEU A 279 13.23 2.30 1.38
CA LEU A 279 12.61 3.16 0.38
C LEU A 279 13.06 2.78 -1.03
N ASN A 280 14.37 2.74 -1.29
CA ASN A 280 14.93 2.44 -2.62
C ASN A 280 14.60 1.00 -3.08
N PHE A 281 14.50 0.04 -2.16
CA PHE A 281 14.04 -1.33 -2.45
C PHE A 281 12.55 -1.40 -2.82
N THR A 282 11.71 -0.55 -2.22
CA THR A 282 10.30 -0.42 -2.66
C THR A 282 10.24 0.26 -4.03
N TRP A 283 10.98 1.35 -4.20
CA TRP A 283 10.97 2.15 -5.43
C TRP A 283 11.59 1.43 -6.63
N SER A 284 12.44 0.42 -6.43
CA SER A 284 12.98 -0.40 -7.52
C SER A 284 11.93 -1.33 -8.14
N VAL A 285 10.84 -1.65 -7.43
CA VAL A 285 9.68 -2.32 -8.02
C VAL A 285 9.06 -1.41 -9.09
N ASN A 286 8.68 -0.19 -8.72
CA ASN A 286 8.07 0.81 -9.62
C ASN A 286 8.93 1.15 -10.85
N SER A 287 10.27 1.09 -10.74
CA SER A 287 11.18 1.51 -11.81
C SER A 287 11.93 0.36 -12.48
N ALA A 288 12.77 -0.37 -11.74
CA ALA A 288 13.60 -1.42 -12.31
C ALA A 288 12.77 -2.62 -12.79
N ALA A 289 11.70 -3.00 -12.08
CA ALA A 289 10.82 -4.08 -12.52
C ALA A 289 9.83 -3.68 -13.63
N HIS A 290 9.66 -2.39 -13.95
CA HIS A 290 8.95 -1.97 -15.17
C HIS A 290 9.89 -1.82 -16.39
N LEU A 291 11.18 -1.55 -16.16
CA LEU A 291 12.13 -1.24 -17.23
C LEU A 291 13.01 -2.42 -17.64
N TRP A 292 13.47 -3.24 -16.70
CA TRP A 292 14.53 -4.25 -16.94
C TRP A 292 14.17 -5.62 -16.35
N GLY A 293 13.94 -6.58 -17.24
CA GLY A 293 13.55 -7.95 -16.92
C GLY A 293 13.01 -8.64 -18.17
N SER A 294 12.60 -9.90 -18.06
CA SER A 294 11.87 -10.58 -19.13
C SER A 294 10.35 -10.50 -18.94
N ARG A 295 9.57 -10.87 -19.95
CA ARG A 295 8.10 -10.75 -19.97
C ARG A 295 7.41 -12.05 -20.41
N PRO A 296 7.59 -13.15 -19.65
CA PRO A 296 7.13 -14.47 -20.04
C PRO A 296 5.61 -14.63 -20.05
N PHE A 297 4.85 -13.84 -19.28
CA PHE A 297 3.39 -13.95 -19.18
C PHE A 297 2.66 -13.02 -20.14
N ASP A 298 3.11 -11.77 -20.29
CA ASP A 298 2.62 -10.85 -21.33
C ASP A 298 3.70 -9.85 -21.76
N LYS A 299 4.12 -9.91 -23.04
CA LYS A 299 5.15 -9.02 -23.61
C LYS A 299 4.66 -7.63 -24.00
N ARG A 300 3.35 -7.36 -23.89
CA ARG A 300 2.72 -6.11 -24.33
C ARG A 300 2.69 -5.03 -23.23
N ILE A 301 2.89 -5.43 -21.98
CA ILE A 301 2.95 -4.54 -20.81
C ILE A 301 4.41 -4.27 -20.40
N MET A 302 4.71 -3.14 -19.77
CA MET A 302 6.07 -2.87 -19.28
C MET A 302 6.52 -3.71 -18.08
N PRO A 303 5.70 -4.04 -17.06
CA PRO A 303 6.07 -4.93 -15.96
C PRO A 303 6.85 -6.17 -16.39
N SER A 304 7.93 -6.48 -15.68
CA SER A 304 8.96 -7.44 -16.08
C SER A 304 9.52 -8.24 -14.89
N GLU A 305 10.03 -9.43 -15.18
CA GLU A 305 10.59 -10.36 -14.20
C GLU A 305 12.05 -9.98 -13.88
N ASN A 306 12.30 -9.50 -12.66
CA ASN A 306 13.61 -9.03 -12.21
C ASN A 306 14.02 -9.68 -10.88
N ILE A 307 14.91 -10.68 -10.96
CA ILE A 307 15.39 -11.42 -9.79
C ILE A 307 16.11 -10.55 -8.76
N TYR A 308 16.81 -9.48 -9.17
CA TYR A 308 17.48 -8.56 -8.25
C TYR A 308 16.46 -7.76 -7.45
N VAL A 309 15.36 -7.32 -8.08
CA VAL A 309 14.22 -6.71 -7.38
C VAL A 309 13.57 -7.72 -6.44
N SER A 310 13.32 -8.97 -6.86
CA SER A 310 12.74 -10.00 -5.97
C SER A 310 13.59 -10.25 -4.72
N ILE A 311 14.92 -10.22 -4.83
CA ILE A 311 15.84 -10.35 -3.68
C ILE A 311 15.66 -9.19 -2.69
N VAL A 312 15.69 -7.93 -3.15
CA VAL A 312 15.66 -6.76 -2.24
C VAL A 312 14.24 -6.37 -1.78
N ALA A 313 13.22 -6.69 -2.58
CA ALA A 313 11.81 -6.42 -2.32
C ALA A 313 11.03 -7.68 -1.87
N MET A 314 11.72 -8.69 -1.31
CA MET A 314 11.15 -9.86 -0.62
C MET A 314 10.18 -10.75 -1.43
N GLY A 315 10.11 -10.57 -2.74
CA GLY A 315 9.20 -11.29 -3.64
C GLY A 315 8.61 -10.46 -4.78
N GLU A 316 8.53 -9.12 -4.68
CA GLU A 316 7.68 -8.36 -5.61
C GLU A 316 8.31 -8.05 -6.98
N GLY A 317 9.49 -8.60 -7.28
CA GLY A 317 10.16 -8.48 -8.58
C GLY A 317 9.69 -9.47 -9.66
N TRP A 318 8.79 -10.40 -9.34
CA TRP A 318 8.11 -11.26 -10.34
C TRP A 318 6.95 -10.48 -11.00
N HIS A 319 7.29 -9.32 -11.60
CA HIS A 319 6.34 -8.22 -11.79
C HIS A 319 5.48 -8.32 -13.05
N ASN A 320 5.93 -9.04 -14.09
CA ASN A 320 5.11 -9.37 -15.26
C ASN A 320 4.00 -10.35 -14.84
N TYR A 321 4.33 -11.37 -14.06
CA TYR A 321 3.34 -12.26 -13.45
C TYR A 321 2.35 -11.49 -12.58
N HIS A 322 2.84 -10.60 -11.70
CA HIS A 322 1.99 -9.86 -10.77
C HIS A 322 0.99 -8.94 -11.50
N HIS A 323 1.38 -8.22 -12.53
CA HIS A 323 0.44 -7.37 -13.29
C HIS A 323 -0.54 -8.17 -14.15
N VAL A 324 -0.18 -9.39 -14.59
CA VAL A 324 -1.08 -10.29 -15.33
C VAL A 324 -2.06 -11.02 -14.40
N PHE A 325 -1.63 -11.39 -13.19
CA PHE A 325 -2.44 -12.10 -12.18
C PHE A 325 -2.45 -11.38 -10.82
N PRO A 326 -2.92 -10.12 -10.74
CA PRO A 326 -2.78 -9.28 -9.54
C PRO A 326 -3.52 -9.82 -8.31
N TRP A 327 -4.43 -10.78 -8.48
CA TRP A 327 -5.14 -11.45 -7.39
C TRP A 327 -4.42 -12.66 -6.79
N ASP A 328 -3.25 -13.10 -7.31
CA ASP A 328 -2.48 -14.20 -6.69
C ASP A 328 -1.83 -13.72 -5.37
N TYR A 329 -2.08 -14.42 -4.26
CA TYR A 329 -1.45 -14.09 -2.97
C TYR A 329 0.07 -14.26 -2.97
N LYS A 330 0.62 -15.03 -3.92
CA LYS A 330 2.06 -15.22 -4.12
C LYS A 330 2.72 -14.03 -4.82
N ALA A 331 1.97 -13.23 -5.58
CA ALA A 331 2.50 -12.25 -6.55
C ALA A 331 3.58 -12.81 -7.52
N ALA A 332 3.62 -14.14 -7.69
CA ALA A 332 4.63 -14.86 -8.47
C ALA A 332 4.14 -16.27 -8.78
N GLU A 333 4.51 -16.85 -9.93
CA GLU A 333 4.16 -18.25 -10.27
C GLU A 333 4.70 -19.25 -9.23
N LEU A 334 5.95 -19.05 -8.81
CA LEU A 334 6.82 -20.05 -8.14
C LEU A 334 6.24 -20.65 -6.84
N GLY A 335 6.29 -21.98 -6.75
CA GLY A 335 5.78 -22.76 -5.62
C GLY A 335 6.82 -23.22 -4.57
N GLN A 336 8.05 -22.69 -4.58
CA GLN A 336 9.13 -23.10 -3.67
C GLN A 336 9.78 -21.96 -2.87
N TYR A 337 9.08 -20.82 -2.73
CA TYR A 337 9.52 -19.61 -1.99
C TYR A 337 10.86 -18.97 -2.43
N SER A 338 11.48 -19.45 -3.52
CA SER A 338 12.74 -18.91 -4.04
C SER A 338 12.63 -17.39 -4.25
N VAL A 339 13.40 -16.62 -3.46
CA VAL A 339 13.36 -15.16 -3.36
C VAL A 339 11.96 -14.54 -3.17
N ASN A 340 11.03 -15.26 -2.53
CA ASN A 340 9.69 -14.77 -2.18
C ASN A 340 9.33 -15.10 -0.72
N PHE A 341 10.04 -14.42 0.20
CA PHE A 341 9.90 -14.58 1.64
C PHE A 341 8.50 -14.18 2.13
N THR A 342 7.86 -13.20 1.48
CA THR A 342 6.48 -12.77 1.76
C THR A 342 5.51 -13.97 1.74
N THR A 343 5.56 -14.78 0.68
CA THR A 343 4.71 -15.96 0.52
C THR A 343 4.99 -17.02 1.59
N MET A 344 6.26 -17.23 1.96
CA MET A 344 6.65 -18.20 2.99
C MET A 344 6.03 -17.88 4.36
N VAL A 345 6.03 -16.61 4.74
CA VAL A 345 5.44 -16.15 6.01
C VAL A 345 3.91 -16.17 5.95
N LEU A 346 3.30 -15.84 4.80
CA LEU A 346 1.86 -15.97 4.60
C LEU A 346 1.38 -17.42 4.72
N ASP A 347 2.12 -18.38 4.15
CA ASP A 347 1.79 -19.81 4.27
C ASP A 347 1.94 -20.34 5.71
N ALA A 348 2.79 -19.72 6.54
CA ALA A 348 2.85 -20.00 7.97
C ALA A 348 1.58 -19.48 8.69
N PHE A 349 1.15 -18.24 8.41
CA PHE A 349 -0.12 -17.72 8.94
C PHE A 349 -1.35 -18.47 8.41
N HIS A 350 -1.29 -19.02 7.20
CA HIS A 350 -2.35 -19.88 6.67
C HIS A 350 -2.45 -21.21 7.44
N LYS A 351 -1.31 -21.86 7.73
CA LYS A 351 -1.25 -23.08 8.56
C LYS A 351 -1.71 -22.85 10.00
N LEU A 352 -1.56 -21.62 10.53
CA LEU A 352 -2.12 -21.20 11.82
C LEU A 352 -3.63 -20.85 11.76
N GLY A 353 -4.27 -20.89 10.59
CA GLY A 353 -5.66 -20.48 10.40
C GLY A 353 -5.90 -18.97 10.53
N TRP A 354 -4.85 -18.15 10.52
CA TRP A 354 -4.95 -16.69 10.61
C TRP A 354 -5.16 -16.02 9.25
N ALA A 355 -4.71 -16.69 8.19
CA ALA A 355 -5.00 -16.38 6.79
C ALA A 355 -5.78 -17.54 6.13
N TRP A 356 -6.70 -17.24 5.21
CA TRP A 356 -7.45 -18.23 4.45
C TRP A 356 -7.92 -17.66 3.10
N ASP A 357 -8.55 -18.50 2.27
CA ASP A 357 -9.05 -18.11 0.93
C ASP A 357 -7.91 -17.54 0.05
N MET A 358 -6.75 -18.22 0.12
CA MET A 358 -5.49 -17.83 -0.51
C MET A 358 -5.59 -18.03 -2.03
N LYS A 359 -5.86 -16.96 -2.79
CA LYS A 359 -6.16 -17.03 -4.22
C LYS A 359 -4.92 -17.30 -5.08
N GLN A 360 -5.05 -18.19 -6.05
CA GLN A 360 -4.04 -18.50 -7.08
C GLN A 360 -4.77 -18.73 -8.42
N PRO A 361 -4.22 -18.33 -9.58
CA PRO A 361 -4.75 -18.71 -10.88
C PRO A 361 -4.57 -20.22 -11.13
N SER A 362 -5.43 -20.82 -11.94
CA SER A 362 -5.26 -22.22 -12.34
C SER A 362 -4.01 -22.39 -13.22
N LYS A 363 -3.35 -23.55 -13.13
CA LYS A 363 -2.17 -23.85 -13.98
C LYS A 363 -2.49 -23.76 -15.47
N GLU A 364 -3.73 -24.08 -15.85
CA GLU A 364 -4.22 -24.00 -17.23
C GLU A 364 -4.47 -22.54 -17.66
N LEU A 365 -4.90 -21.65 -16.76
CA LEU A 365 -4.94 -20.22 -17.06
C LEU A 365 -3.52 -19.65 -17.25
N VAL A 366 -2.58 -19.96 -16.36
CA VAL A 366 -1.18 -19.55 -16.50
C VAL A 366 -0.57 -20.06 -17.81
N LEU A 367 -0.76 -21.34 -18.14
CA LEU A 367 -0.23 -21.97 -19.34
C LEU A 367 -0.80 -21.35 -20.64
N ARG A 368 -2.12 -21.09 -20.70
CA ARG A 368 -2.74 -20.43 -21.86
C ARG A 368 -2.25 -18.99 -22.03
N THR A 369 -2.04 -18.26 -20.95
CA THR A 369 -1.47 -16.89 -20.99
C THR A 369 -0.02 -16.89 -21.47
N LEU A 370 0.85 -17.74 -20.91
CA LEU A 370 2.24 -17.95 -21.35
C LEU A 370 2.32 -18.25 -22.86
N GLN A 371 1.41 -19.07 -23.39
CA GLN A 371 1.35 -19.43 -24.81
C GLN A 371 0.83 -18.29 -25.70
N LYS A 372 -0.15 -17.51 -25.23
CA LYS A 372 -0.85 -16.50 -26.04
C LYS A 372 -0.15 -15.15 -26.08
N TYR A 373 0.46 -14.71 -24.97
CA TYR A 373 1.00 -13.35 -24.84
C TYR A 373 2.48 -13.27 -24.44
N GLY A 374 3.10 -14.39 -24.02
CA GLY A 374 4.48 -14.41 -23.55
C GLY A 374 5.56 -14.04 -24.59
N ASP A 375 6.73 -13.64 -24.09
CA ASP A 375 7.94 -13.35 -24.89
C ASP A 375 8.80 -14.58 -25.24
N GLY A 376 8.44 -15.78 -24.76
CA GLY A 376 9.21 -17.02 -24.97
C GLY A 376 10.30 -17.28 -23.93
N THR A 377 10.59 -16.35 -23.03
CA THR A 377 11.64 -16.51 -22.00
C THR A 377 11.25 -17.46 -20.86
N HIS A 378 10.04 -18.02 -20.88
CA HIS A 378 9.60 -18.91 -19.82
C HIS A 378 10.34 -20.25 -19.85
N LYS A 379 10.68 -20.79 -18.68
CA LYS A 379 11.46 -22.04 -18.56
C LYS A 379 10.78 -23.26 -19.21
N SER A 380 9.45 -23.27 -19.30
CA SER A 380 8.69 -24.33 -20.00
C SER A 380 8.66 -24.19 -21.53
N GLN A 381 9.09 -23.05 -22.07
CA GLN A 381 9.22 -22.79 -23.51
C GLN A 381 10.66 -23.07 -23.99
N GLN A 382 11.66 -22.64 -23.22
CA GLN A 382 13.10 -22.87 -23.50
C GLN A 382 13.49 -24.35 -23.71
N GLY A 383 12.71 -25.30 -23.18
CA GLY A 383 12.95 -26.74 -23.36
C GLY A 383 12.42 -27.35 -24.67
N LYS A 384 11.70 -26.59 -25.52
CA LYS A 384 11.06 -27.14 -26.73
C LYS A 384 11.86 -26.99 -28.03
N GLU A 385 12.81 -26.06 -28.09
CA GLU A 385 13.62 -25.80 -29.28
C GLU A 385 14.72 -26.86 -29.54
N GLY A 386 14.78 -27.91 -28.72
CA GLY A 386 15.79 -28.97 -28.77
C GLY A 386 15.39 -30.26 -29.49
N VAL A 387 14.25 -30.31 -30.18
CA VAL A 387 13.73 -31.55 -30.83
C VAL A 387 13.52 -31.40 -32.34
N ASP A 388 12.92 -30.31 -32.81
CA ASP A 388 12.77 -30.05 -34.25
C ASP A 388 13.90 -29.15 -34.78
N GLY A 389 14.84 -29.75 -35.50
CA GLY A 389 16.06 -29.06 -35.93
C GLY A 389 15.87 -28.19 -37.17
N THR A 390 16.01 -26.88 -37.04
CA THR A 390 16.55 -26.02 -38.12
C THR A 390 17.41 -24.88 -37.54
N SER A 391 18.54 -24.59 -38.16
CA SER A 391 19.56 -23.67 -37.63
C SER A 391 19.23 -22.19 -37.88
N GLY A 392 19.32 -21.36 -36.84
CA GLY A 392 19.04 -19.91 -36.92
C GLY A 392 19.80 -19.06 -35.88
N ALA A 393 21.11 -19.25 -35.74
CA ALA A 393 21.92 -18.43 -34.82
C ALA A 393 22.01 -16.98 -35.30
N GLY A 394 21.48 -16.02 -34.50
CA GLY A 394 21.35 -14.62 -34.92
C GLY A 394 21.25 -13.63 -33.77
N THR A 395 22.35 -13.38 -33.06
CA THR A 395 22.43 -12.26 -32.12
C THR A 395 22.41 -10.93 -32.88
N GLN A 396 21.28 -10.22 -32.88
CA GLN A 396 21.22 -8.83 -33.32
C GLN A 396 20.70 -7.90 -32.21
N MET A 397 21.64 -7.14 -31.65
CA MET A 397 21.36 -5.84 -31.06
C MET A 397 21.17 -4.82 -32.19
N ILE A 398 19.97 -4.26 -32.34
CA ILE A 398 19.71 -2.92 -32.88
C ILE A 398 18.30 -2.52 -32.42
N GLY A 399 18.18 -1.31 -31.88
CA GLY A 399 16.89 -0.81 -31.36
C GLY A 399 16.12 -0.02 -32.41
N HIS A 400 14.88 -0.44 -32.69
CA HIS A 400 13.86 0.44 -33.26
C HIS A 400 12.66 0.46 -32.32
N ILE A 401 12.45 1.59 -31.66
CA ILE A 401 11.30 1.81 -30.76
C ILE A 401 10.10 2.13 -31.64
N HIS A 402 9.24 1.14 -31.88
CA HIS A 402 7.89 1.38 -32.35
C HIS A 402 7.01 1.76 -31.16
N TYR A 403 6.51 3.00 -31.17
CA TYR A 403 5.42 3.41 -30.29
C TYR A 403 4.14 2.70 -30.73
N ALA A 404 3.40 2.13 -29.79
CA ALA A 404 2.01 1.76 -30.02
C ALA A 404 1.15 3.02 -29.92
N GLU A 405 0.31 3.27 -30.92
CA GLU A 405 -0.64 4.39 -30.90
C GLU A 405 -1.73 4.12 -29.87
N VAL A 406 -2.14 5.16 -29.13
CA VAL A 406 -3.20 5.08 -28.12
C VAL A 406 -4.55 5.22 -28.84
N PRO A 407 -5.49 4.26 -28.72
CA PRO A 407 -6.82 4.39 -29.29
C PRO A 407 -7.65 5.51 -28.65
N ASP A 408 -8.51 6.13 -29.46
CA ASP A 408 -9.40 7.23 -29.05
C ASP A 408 -10.49 6.75 -28.05
N PRO A 409 -10.97 7.59 -27.11
CA PRO A 409 -11.65 7.12 -25.90
C PRO A 409 -13.19 6.98 -26.05
N GLU A 410 -13.65 6.12 -26.96
CA GLU A 410 -15.09 5.79 -27.11
C GLU A 410 -15.44 4.30 -26.87
N LEU A 411 -14.55 3.54 -26.23
CA LEU A 411 -14.76 2.12 -25.87
C LEU A 411 -14.38 1.81 -24.40
N GLU A 412 -14.98 2.50 -23.41
CA GLU A 412 -14.74 2.21 -21.99
C GLU A 412 -15.53 1.00 -21.44
N ASP A 413 -16.58 0.50 -22.11
CA ASP A 413 -17.50 -0.50 -21.53
C ASP A 413 -17.02 -1.97 -21.59
N GLU A 414 -16.33 -2.42 -22.66
CA GLU A 414 -15.90 -3.83 -22.77
C GLU A 414 -14.64 -4.17 -21.95
N ALA A 415 -13.88 -3.17 -21.49
CA ALA A 415 -12.71 -3.42 -20.64
C ALA A 415 -13.10 -3.93 -19.23
N GLU A 416 -14.31 -3.64 -18.76
CA GLU A 416 -14.83 -4.14 -17.48
C GLU A 416 -15.44 -5.55 -17.59
N SER A 417 -15.76 -6.04 -18.79
CA SER A 417 -16.25 -7.42 -18.97
C SER A 417 -15.10 -8.42 -18.79
N SER A 418 -14.07 -8.38 -19.63
CA SER A 418 -13.00 -9.39 -19.70
C SER A 418 -12.35 -9.74 -18.35
N SER A 419 -12.06 -8.73 -17.53
CA SER A 419 -11.46 -8.92 -16.20
C SER A 419 -12.46 -9.44 -15.16
N THR A 420 -13.74 -9.05 -15.21
CA THR A 420 -14.75 -9.52 -14.27
C THR A 420 -15.39 -10.85 -14.68
N GLU A 421 -15.50 -11.16 -15.98
CA GLU A 421 -15.89 -12.46 -16.50
C GLU A 421 -14.87 -13.53 -16.15
N SER A 422 -13.57 -13.26 -16.38
CA SER A 422 -12.50 -14.21 -15.99
C SER A 422 -12.58 -14.57 -14.50
N ALA A 423 -12.81 -13.58 -13.63
CA ALA A 423 -13.00 -13.79 -12.20
C ALA A 423 -14.31 -14.56 -11.86
N LYS A 424 -15.44 -14.22 -12.52
CA LYS A 424 -16.73 -14.93 -12.33
C LYS A 424 -16.67 -16.38 -12.82
N LEU A 425 -15.93 -16.67 -13.89
CA LEU A 425 -15.72 -18.02 -14.40
C LEU A 425 -14.89 -18.85 -13.41
N ASP A 426 -13.76 -18.32 -12.92
CA ASP A 426 -12.94 -18.99 -11.91
C ASP A 426 -13.69 -19.19 -10.57
N GLU A 427 -14.53 -18.25 -10.13
CA GLU A 427 -15.38 -18.44 -8.93
C GLU A 427 -16.43 -19.56 -9.13
N ASN A 428 -17.11 -19.59 -10.28
CA ASN A 428 -18.09 -20.64 -10.61
C ASN A 428 -17.45 -22.04 -10.72
N GLU A 429 -16.27 -22.16 -11.35
CA GLU A 429 -15.56 -23.46 -11.42
C GLU A 429 -15.17 -23.95 -10.02
N ASN A 430 -14.62 -23.06 -9.18
CA ASN A 430 -14.25 -23.36 -7.79
C ASN A 430 -15.45 -23.76 -6.92
N GLU A 431 -16.61 -23.12 -7.10
CA GLU A 431 -17.83 -23.52 -6.39
C GLU A 431 -18.33 -24.89 -6.88
N SER A 432 -18.27 -25.20 -8.17
CA SER A 432 -18.60 -26.54 -8.69
C SER A 432 -17.70 -27.63 -8.10
N GLU A 433 -16.40 -27.35 -7.94
CA GLU A 433 -15.41 -28.23 -7.30
C GLU A 433 -15.73 -28.47 -5.81
N ARG A 434 -16.10 -27.40 -5.08
CA ARG A 434 -16.52 -27.47 -3.67
C ARG A 434 -17.80 -28.30 -3.51
N GLN A 435 -18.79 -28.10 -4.38
CA GLN A 435 -20.05 -28.88 -4.37
C GLN A 435 -19.79 -30.36 -4.69
N LYS A 436 -19.03 -30.69 -5.74
CA LYS A 436 -18.64 -32.08 -6.07
C LYS A 436 -17.94 -32.78 -4.90
N LYS A 437 -17.07 -32.08 -4.18
CA LYS A 437 -16.38 -32.58 -2.97
C LYS A 437 -17.30 -32.74 -1.77
N ALA A 438 -18.35 -31.92 -1.63
CA ALA A 438 -19.37 -32.06 -0.60
C ALA A 438 -20.25 -33.30 -0.84
N THR A 439 -20.83 -33.46 -2.04
CA THR A 439 -21.69 -34.59 -2.37
C THR A 439 -20.97 -35.94 -2.22
N LYS A 440 -19.69 -36.00 -2.62
CA LYS A 440 -18.86 -37.21 -2.47
C LYS A 440 -18.49 -37.54 -1.02
N LYS A 441 -18.79 -36.66 -0.06
CA LYS A 441 -18.57 -36.84 1.39
C LYS A 441 -19.84 -37.21 2.17
N VAL A 442 -20.97 -37.36 1.47
CA VAL A 442 -22.28 -37.80 2.00
C VAL A 442 -22.65 -39.19 1.47
N ALA A 443 -21.87 -39.72 0.51
CA ALA A 443 -22.06 -41.03 -0.13
C ALA A 443 -21.08 -42.11 0.38
N THR A 444 -20.45 -41.88 1.53
CA THR A 444 -19.52 -42.78 2.25
C THR A 444 -19.62 -42.54 3.75
#